data_AF-A0A7L0ZAB8-F1
#
_entry.id   AF-A0A7L0ZAB8-F1
#
_cell.length_a   1.000
_cell.length_b   1.000
_cell.length_c   1.000
_cell.angle_alpha   90.00
_cell.angle_beta   90.00
_cell.angle_gamma   90.00
#
_symmetry.space_group_name_H-M   'P 1'
#
loop_
_entity.id
_entity.type
_entity.pdbx_description
1 polymer ?
#
loop_
_entity_poly.entity_id
_entity_poly.type
_entity_poly.pdbx_seq_one_letter_code
_entity_poly.pdbx_strand_id
1 'polypeptide(L)' 'GKKKHICHIPECGRTFRKTSLLRAHVRLHTGERPFVCNWVFCGKRFTRSDELQRHARTHTGQRPPNPGIAPLGD' A
#
# COMPACT_ATOMS: atom_id res chain seq x y z
N GLY A 1 -9.84 -14.79 23.97
CA GLY A 1 -10.38 -14.68 22.60
C GLY A 1 -9.62 -13.62 21.81
N LYS A 2 -9.37 -13.82 20.51
CA LYS A 2 -8.64 -12.84 19.68
C LYS A 2 -9.50 -11.58 19.47
N LYS A 3 -9.01 -10.41 19.87
CA LYS A 3 -9.70 -9.12 19.67
C LYS A 3 -9.86 -8.86 18.17
N LYS A 4 -11.08 -8.58 17.71
CA LYS A 4 -11.39 -8.25 16.31
C LYS A 4 -11.24 -6.74 16.09
N HIS A 5 -10.86 -6.33 14.89
CA HIS A 5 -10.75 -4.92 14.49
C HIS A 5 -11.89 -4.58 13.53
N ILE A 6 -12.73 -3.60 13.88
CA ILE A 6 -13.97 -3.29 13.16
C ILE A 6 -13.80 -1.99 12.36
N CYS A 7 -14.33 -1.97 11.13
CA CYS A 7 -14.49 -0.74 10.36
C CYS A 7 -15.71 0.03 10.87
N HIS A 8 -15.49 1.26 11.33
CA HIS A 8 -16.51 2.13 11.90
C HIS A 8 -17.09 3.12 10.88
N ILE A 9 -16.80 2.94 9.59
CA ILE A 9 -17.39 3.76 8.52
C ILE A 9 -18.87 3.38 8.39
N PRO A 10 -19.79 4.36 8.24
CA PRO A 10 -21.21 4.10 8.09
C PRO A 10 -21.47 2.98 7.08
N GLU A 11 -22.37 2.07 7.42
CA GLU A 11 -22.81 0.94 6.58
C GLU A 11 -21.74 -0.13 6.24
N CYS A 12 -20.47 0.04 6.66
CA CYS A 12 -19.43 -0.93 6.31
C CYS A 12 -19.37 -2.14 7.26
N GLY A 13 -19.26 -1.89 8.58
CA GLY A 13 -19.29 -2.92 9.64
C GLY A 13 -18.25 -4.04 9.56
N ARG A 14 -17.31 -4.04 8.61
CA ARG A 14 -16.40 -5.18 8.36
C ARG A 14 -15.43 -5.42 9.51
N THR A 15 -15.24 -6.68 9.85
CA THR A 15 -14.28 -7.14 10.87
C THR A 15 -13.02 -7.73 10.28
N PHE A 16 -11.89 -7.42 10.90
CA PHE A 16 -10.56 -7.88 10.50
C PHE A 16 -9.82 -8.50 11.68
N ARG A 17 -8.97 -9.50 11.37
CA ARG A 17 -8.13 -10.21 12.35
C ARG A 17 -6.88 -9.45 12.78
N LYS A 18 -6.49 -8.39 12.05
CA LYS A 18 -5.30 -7.58 12.30
C LYS A 18 -5.60 -6.11 12.04
N THR A 19 -5.03 -5.20 12.83
CA THR A 19 -5.17 -3.75 12.67
C THR A 19 -4.66 -3.27 11.30
N SER A 20 -3.58 -3.88 10.78
CA SER A 20 -3.02 -3.53 9.48
C SER A 20 -4.00 -3.78 8.32
N LEU A 21 -4.81 -4.84 8.42
CA LEU A 21 -5.86 -5.14 7.43
C LEU A 21 -7.01 -4.14 7.52
N LEU A 22 -7.42 -3.76 8.73
CA LEU A 22 -8.42 -2.70 8.93
C LEU A 22 -7.93 -1.37 8.34
N ARG A 23 -6.70 -0.96 8.63
CA ARG A 23 -6.12 0.29 8.08
C ARG A 23 -6.05 0.25 6.56
N ALA A 24 -5.61 -0.87 5.97
CA ALA A 24 -5.59 -1.03 4.53
C ALA A 24 -7.00 -0.97 3.92
N HIS A 25 -8.00 -1.53 4.59
CA HIS A 25 -9.39 -1.48 4.16
C HIS A 25 -9.97 -0.05 4.24
N VAL A 26 -9.68 0.72 5.29
CA VAL A 26 -10.15 2.11 5.43
C VAL A 26 -9.69 2.99 4.27
N ARG A 27 -8.50 2.74 3.71
CA ARG A 27 -8.01 3.43 2.51
C ARG A 27 -8.89 3.26 1.27
N LEU A 28 -9.72 2.21 1.22
CA LEU A 28 -10.69 2.02 0.14
C LEU A 28 -11.86 3.01 0.23
N HIS A 29 -12.21 3.45 1.44
CA HIS A 29 -13.26 4.43 1.67
C HIS A 29 -12.74 5.86 1.48
N THR A 30 -11.52 6.15 1.95
CA THR A 30 -10.93 7.48 1.85
C THR A 30 -10.32 7.77 0.47
N GLY A 31 -10.08 6.73 -0.34
CA GLY A 31 -9.36 6.84 -1.60
C GLY A 31 -7.85 7.12 -1.45
N GLU A 32 -7.32 7.07 -0.22
CA GLU A 32 -5.90 7.31 0.03
C GLU A 32 -5.02 6.25 -0.65
N ARG A 33 -4.09 6.72 -1.46
CA ARG A 33 -3.08 5.89 -2.14
C ARG A 33 -1.68 6.38 -1.78
N PRO A 34 -1.17 6.00 -0.59
CA PRO A 34 0.11 6.50 -0.08
C PRO A 34 1.31 5.88 -0.81
N PHE A 35 1.14 4.73 -1.47
CA PHE A 35 2.23 4.04 -2.14
C PHE A 35 2.33 4.49 -3.59
N VAL A 36 3.35 5.27 -3.93
CA VAL A 36 3.58 5.77 -5.29
C VAL A 36 4.64 4.93 -6.01
N CYS A 37 4.44 4.70 -7.30
CA CYS A 37 5.46 4.15 -8.16
C CYS A 37 6.56 5.17 -8.36
N ASN A 38 7.78 4.84 -7.95
CA ASN A 38 8.95 5.72 -8.06
C ASN A 38 9.47 5.88 -9.50
N TRP A 39 8.86 5.21 -10.49
CA TRP A 39 9.17 5.44 -11.89
C TRP A 39 8.58 6.78 -12.34
N VAL A 40 9.45 7.72 -12.71
CA VAL A 40 9.09 9.12 -13.00
C VAL A 40 7.96 9.24 -14.01
N PHE A 41 7.97 8.43 -15.07
CA PHE A 41 6.93 8.45 -16.11
C PHE A 41 5.66 7.67 -15.76
N CYS A 42 5.62 6.95 -14.63
CA CYS A 42 4.50 6.09 -14.27
C CYS A 42 3.48 6.82 -13.40
N GLY A 43 3.93 7.45 -12.30
CA GLY A 43 3.07 8.19 -11.37
C GLY A 43 1.95 7.39 -10.70
N LYS A 44 1.85 6.07 -10.94
CA LYS A 44 0.75 5.23 -10.42
C LYS A 44 0.81 5.13 -8.90
N ARG A 45 -0.36 5.22 -8.26
CA ARG A 45 -0.52 5.16 -6.80
C ARG A 45 -1.36 3.95 -6.40
N PHE A 46 -1.00 3.34 -5.28
CA PHE A 46 -1.57 2.10 -4.76
C PHE A 46 -2.01 2.27 -3.30
N THR A 47 -2.98 1.46 -2.90
CA THR A 47 -3.49 1.46 -1.53
C THR A 47 -2.66 0.55 -0.61
N ARG A 48 -1.90 -0.39 -1.17
CA ARG A 48 -1.05 -1.33 -0.43
C ARG A 48 0.36 -1.42 -1.00
N SER A 49 1.32 -1.75 -0.14
CA SER A 49 2.73 -1.91 -0.52
C SER A 49 2.96 -3.13 -1.42
N ASP A 50 2.25 -4.24 -1.18
CA ASP A 50 2.38 -5.45 -2.00
C ASP A 50 1.83 -5.25 -3.42
N GLU A 51 0.80 -4.41 -3.58
CA GLU A 51 0.30 -3.99 -4.89
C GLU A 51 1.36 -3.20 -5.67
N LEU A 52 2.00 -2.23 -5.01
CA LEU A 52 3.11 -1.47 -5.58
C LEU A 52 4.29 -2.39 -5.93
N GLN A 53 4.67 -3.32 -5.05
CA GLN A 53 5.80 -4.23 -5.29
C GLN A 53 5.53 -5.14 -6.49
N ARG A 54 4.31 -5.67 -6.62
CA ARG A 54 3.90 -6.44 -7.79
C ARG A 54 3.93 -5.57 -9.06
N HIS A 55 3.42 -4.35 -8.98
CA HIS A 55 3.46 -3.40 -10.09
C HIS A 55 4.89 -3.05 -10.49
N ALA A 56 5.82 -2.87 -9.55
CA ALA A 56 7.21 -2.51 -9.85
C ALA A 56 7.91 -3.56 -10.74
N ARG A 57 7.47 -4.82 -10.69
CA ARG A 57 7.95 -5.89 -11.59
C ARG A 57 7.53 -5.69 -13.05
N THR A 58 6.52 -4.86 -13.34
CA THR A 58 6.21 -4.52 -14.74
C THR A 58 7.27 -3.59 -15.34
N HIS A 59 8.08 -2.96 -14.49
CA HIS A 59 9.20 -2.13 -14.92
C HIS A 59 10.50 -2.90 -15.01
N THR A 60 10.61 -4.18 -14.61
CA THR A 60 11.92 -4.89 -14.58
C THR A 60 12.52 -5.22 -15.97
N GLY A 61 11.91 -4.76 -17.07
CA GLY A 61 12.54 -4.65 -18.40
C GLY A 61 13.10 -3.25 -18.72
N GLN A 62 12.96 -2.29 -17.80
CA GLN A 62 13.43 -0.91 -17.83
C GLN A 62 14.07 -0.59 -16.45
N ARG A 63 15.39 -0.58 -16.29
CA ARG A 63 16.07 -0.10 -15.05
C ARG A 63 16.79 1.22 -15.36
N PRO A 64 16.80 2.23 -14.46
CA PRO A 64 17.32 2.06 -13.10
C PRO A 64 16.32 2.43 -11.97
N PRO A 65 16.60 1.99 -10.72
CA PRO A 65 15.93 2.49 -9.53
C PRO A 65 16.41 3.91 -9.16
N ASN A 66 15.56 4.66 -8.47
CA ASN A 66 15.85 5.99 -7.93
C ASN A 66 17.12 5.97 -7.02
N PRO A 67 18.12 6.84 -7.26
CA PRO A 67 19.31 6.97 -6.40
C PRO A 67 19.05 7.60 -5.01
N GLY A 68 17.80 7.89 -4.63
CA GLY A 68 17.48 8.64 -3.41
C GLY A 68 17.25 7.84 -2.11
N ILE A 69 17.30 6.51 -2.11
CA ILE A 69 17.33 5.73 -0.86
C ILE A 69 18.47 4.71 -0.97
N ALA A 70 19.67 5.17 -0.60
CA ALA A 70 20.70 4.26 -0.15
C ALA A 70 20.11 3.38 0.97
N PRO A 71 20.38 2.07 1.00
CA PRO A 71 20.15 1.32 2.22
C PRO A 71 20.97 2.03 3.30
N LEU A 72 20.31 2.54 4.34
CA LEU A 72 20.96 2.75 5.61
C LEU A 72 21.45 1.36 6.02
N GLY A 73 22.72 1.10 5.74
CA GLY A 73 23.44 0.01 6.35
C GLY A 73 23.49 0.28 7.84
N ASP A 74 23.04 -0.69 8.61
CA ASP A 74 23.70 -1.28 9.77
C ASP A 74 23.24 -2.75 9.85
#